data_AF-W5SG95-F1
#
_entry.id   AF-W5SG95-F1
#
_cell.length_a   1.000
_cell.length_b   1.000
_cell.length_c   1.000
_cell.angle_alpha   90.00
_cell.angle_beta   90.00
_cell.angle_gamma   90.00
#
_symmetry.space_group_name_H-M   'P 1'
#
loop_
_entity.id
_entity.type
_entity.pdbx_description
1 polymer ?
#
loop_
_entity_poly.entity_id
_entity_poly.type
_entity_poly.pdbx_seq_one_letter_code
_entity_poly.pdbx_strand_id
1 'polypeptide(L)'
;MNLNRLLIRGIIMNNEIGNVNKKKARLIPKEEKPLFIKIEELEGRKIYHTKIMMDLYSFGIYTIKRYIFFISLRGLFDQDKIESFHLFSLKEDDKFLGIYYGYRKPIKNVVRRYEENGIEKSHSFSKAYYIEFRFKKGSVFCYMKGISRLVKKDKINTKYCKTLINMLATLEKEVYEFYGKKFLEGGIISKWIKKNLK
;
A
#
# COMPACT_ATOMS: atom_id res chain seq x y z
N MET A 1 36.14 -2.11 -2.00
CA MET A 1 35.70 -1.55 -3.30
C MET A 1 34.25 -1.96 -3.54
N ASN A 2 33.42 -1.03 -4.00
CA ASN A 2 31.95 -0.98 -3.92
C ASN A 2 31.13 -2.24 -4.30
N LEU A 3 30.23 -2.67 -3.40
CA LEU A 3 29.01 -3.42 -3.74
C LEU A 3 27.77 -2.58 -3.41
N ASN A 4 27.39 -1.71 -4.33
CA ASN A 4 26.14 -0.97 -4.31
C ASN A 4 25.45 -1.14 -5.67
N ARG A 5 24.62 -2.18 -5.81
CA ARG A 5 23.51 -2.27 -6.80
C ARG A 5 22.79 -3.61 -6.66
N LEU A 6 21.78 -3.65 -5.79
CA LEU A 6 20.67 -4.61 -5.91
C LEU A 6 19.37 -3.79 -5.86
N LEU A 7 19.10 -3.11 -6.98
CA LEU A 7 17.79 -2.58 -7.30
C LEU A 7 17.01 -3.69 -8.00
N ILE A 8 15.99 -4.15 -7.28
CA ILE A 8 14.78 -4.86 -7.69
C ILE A 8 14.55 -4.78 -9.21
N ARG A 9 14.85 -5.87 -9.94
CA ARG A 9 14.30 -6.13 -11.27
C ARG A 9 13.21 -7.18 -11.12
N GLY A 10 11.96 -6.79 -11.36
CA GLY A 10 10.87 -7.74 -11.62
C GLY A 10 11.14 -8.41 -12.96
N ILE A 11 11.09 -9.74 -12.99
CA ILE A 11 11.15 -10.54 -14.22
C ILE A 11 9.71 -10.97 -14.53
N ILE A 12 9.21 -10.64 -15.72
CA ILE A 12 7.96 -11.20 -16.27
C ILE A 12 8.31 -11.81 -17.63
N MET A 13 8.01 -13.10 -17.80
CA MET A 13 8.10 -13.81 -19.09
C MET A 13 6.79 -13.61 -19.87
N ASN A 14 6.88 -13.17 -21.12
CA ASN A 14 5.75 -13.13 -22.04
C ASN A 14 5.95 -14.16 -23.14
N ASN A 15 4.97 -15.05 -23.34
CA ASN A 15 4.84 -15.86 -24.54
C ASN A 15 3.90 -15.13 -25.51
N GLU A 16 4.38 -14.85 -26.72
CA GLU A 16 3.60 -14.27 -27.82
C GLU A 16 3.12 -15.37 -28.79
N ILE A 17 1.83 -15.36 -29.16
CA ILE A 17 1.33 -15.90 -30.43
C ILE A 17 0.15 -15.04 -30.92
N GLY A 18 0.18 -14.64 -32.19
CA GLY A 18 -1.05 -14.45 -32.99
C GLY A 18 -1.34 -13.03 -33.48
N ASN A 19 -1.12 -12.80 -34.77
CA ASN A 19 -1.13 -11.54 -35.51
C ASN A 19 -2.54 -11.17 -36.05
N VAL A 20 -3.03 -9.92 -35.91
CA VAL A 20 -3.98 -9.28 -36.86
C VAL A 20 -3.83 -7.74 -36.88
N ASN A 21 -3.68 -7.19 -38.08
CA ASN A 21 -3.56 -5.78 -38.44
C ASN A 21 -4.73 -4.89 -37.95
N LYS A 22 -4.44 -3.93 -37.07
CA LYS A 22 -5.19 -2.67 -36.89
C LYS A 22 -4.20 -1.52 -36.83
N LYS A 23 -4.53 -0.38 -37.47
CA LYS A 23 -3.74 0.87 -37.56
C LYS A 23 -2.92 1.06 -36.28
N LYS A 24 -1.60 0.92 -36.36
CA LYS A 24 -0.67 1.07 -35.23
C LYS A 24 -0.64 2.55 -34.80
N ALA A 25 -1.63 2.97 -34.02
CA ALA A 25 -1.36 3.97 -33.00
C ALA A 25 -0.16 3.42 -32.22
N ARG A 26 0.99 4.08 -32.32
CA ARG A 26 2.14 3.71 -31.50
C ARG A 26 1.68 3.89 -30.05
N LEU A 27 1.41 2.78 -29.37
CA LEU A 27 1.23 2.77 -27.92
C LEU A 27 2.57 3.25 -27.37
N ILE A 28 2.67 4.54 -27.05
CA ILE A 28 3.76 5.04 -26.22
C ILE A 28 3.64 4.24 -24.93
N PRO A 29 4.62 3.43 -24.55
CA PRO A 29 4.58 2.71 -23.28
C PRO A 29 4.35 3.75 -22.19
N LYS A 30 3.19 3.71 -21.54
CA LYS A 30 2.91 4.60 -20.42
C LYS A 30 3.90 4.20 -19.34
N GLU A 31 4.91 5.04 -19.09
CA GLU A 31 5.89 4.78 -18.04
C GLU A 31 5.16 4.38 -16.76
N GLU A 32 5.41 3.14 -16.30
CA GLU A 32 4.76 2.64 -15.10
C GLU A 32 5.28 3.46 -13.91
N LYS A 33 4.39 4.27 -13.32
CA LYS A 33 4.76 5.06 -12.15
C LYS A 33 5.09 4.12 -10.98
N PRO A 34 6.26 4.28 -10.34
CA PRO A 34 6.67 3.42 -9.24
C PRO A 34 5.66 3.48 -8.08
N LEU A 35 5.53 2.38 -7.34
CA LEU A 35 4.70 2.31 -6.14
C LEU A 35 5.18 3.33 -5.09
N PHE A 36 6.48 3.39 -4.82
CA PHE A 36 7.06 4.36 -3.91
C PHE A 36 7.30 5.69 -4.62
N ILE A 37 6.64 6.75 -4.15
CA ILE A 37 6.69 8.08 -4.77
C ILE A 37 7.61 9.04 -4.03
N LYS A 38 8.03 8.69 -2.81
CA LYS A 38 8.96 9.46 -1.98
C LYS A 38 9.69 8.54 -1.02
N ILE A 39 10.97 8.81 -0.83
CA ILE A 39 11.81 8.25 0.23
C ILE A 39 12.38 9.46 0.97
N GLU A 40 12.17 9.52 2.28
CA GLU A 40 12.71 10.56 3.16
C GLU A 40 13.82 9.94 4.02
N GLU A 41 14.85 10.72 4.34
CA GLU A 41 15.86 10.36 5.33
C GLU A 41 15.83 11.42 6.42
N LEU A 42 15.43 11.02 7.62
CA LEU A 42 15.26 11.90 8.78
C LEU A 42 16.01 11.29 9.96
N GLU A 43 17.03 11.99 10.45
CA GLU A 43 17.85 11.54 11.60
C GLU A 43 18.40 10.11 11.39
N GLY A 44 18.85 9.80 10.16
CA GLY A 44 19.35 8.48 9.77
C GLY A 44 18.27 7.39 9.62
N ARG A 45 16.98 7.74 9.75
CA ARG A 45 15.85 6.83 9.50
C ARG A 45 15.33 6.99 8.08
N LYS A 46 15.15 5.88 7.37
CA LYS A 46 14.57 5.88 6.01
C LYS A 46 13.06 5.67 6.04
N ILE A 47 12.31 6.62 5.50
CA ILE A 47 10.85 6.59 5.46
C ILE A 47 10.39 6.46 4.02
N TYR A 48 9.70 5.37 3.72
CA TYR A 48 9.19 5.06 2.38
C TYR A 48 7.72 5.40 2.30
N HIS A 49 7.31 6.04 1.20
CA HIS A 49 5.94 6.46 0.97
C HIS A 49 5.41 5.92 -0.35
N THR A 50 4.36 5.10 -0.28
CA THR A 50 3.66 4.66 -1.49
C THR A 50 2.86 5.80 -2.11
N LYS A 51 2.47 5.67 -3.38
CA LYS A 51 1.31 6.41 -3.90
C LYS A 51 0.04 5.97 -3.17
N ILE A 52 -1.01 6.78 -3.28
CA ILE A 52 -2.33 6.40 -2.75
C ILE A 52 -2.84 5.23 -3.60
N MET A 53 -3.09 4.10 -2.95
CA MET A 53 -3.71 2.92 -3.50
C MET A 53 -5.19 2.86 -3.10
N MET A 54 -5.98 1.97 -3.70
CA MET A 54 -7.38 1.80 -3.33
C MET A 54 -7.47 1.12 -1.96
N ASP A 55 -7.04 -0.14 -1.88
CA ASP A 55 -7.06 -0.98 -0.68
C ASP A 55 -6.13 -2.22 -0.84
N LEU A 56 -6.11 -3.08 0.18
CA LEU A 56 -5.38 -4.34 0.19
C LEU A 56 -5.97 -5.33 -0.82
N TYR A 57 -5.09 -5.98 -1.57
CA TYR A 57 -5.43 -7.11 -2.44
C TYR A 57 -5.12 -8.44 -1.74
N SER A 58 -3.85 -8.67 -1.38
CA SER A 58 -3.37 -9.88 -0.72
C SER A 58 -2.06 -9.60 0.02
N PHE A 59 -1.66 -10.49 0.92
CA PHE A 59 -0.41 -10.41 1.67
C PHE A 59 -0.05 -11.79 2.20
N GLY A 60 1.17 -11.94 2.69
CA GLY A 60 1.61 -13.14 3.38
C GLY A 60 3.11 -13.37 3.27
N ILE A 61 3.56 -14.51 3.76
CA ILE A 61 4.97 -14.92 3.70
C ILE A 61 5.20 -15.72 2.41
N TYR A 62 6.28 -15.44 1.68
CA TYR A 62 6.68 -16.31 0.57
C TYR A 62 7.05 -17.70 1.11
N THR A 63 6.38 -18.74 0.59
CA THR A 63 6.58 -20.14 1.03
C THR A 63 8.04 -20.59 0.94
N ILE A 64 8.73 -20.21 -0.15
CA ILE A 64 10.15 -20.52 -0.40
C ILE A 64 11.08 -19.53 0.33
N LYS A 65 10.68 -18.26 0.43
CA LYS A 65 11.49 -17.18 1.02
C LYS A 65 10.83 -16.67 2.30
N ARG A 66 10.87 -17.49 3.35
CA ARG A 66 10.20 -17.20 4.64
C ARG A 66 10.66 -15.91 5.32
N TYR A 67 11.76 -15.32 4.86
CA TYR A 67 12.28 -14.02 5.32
C TYR A 67 11.67 -12.82 4.58
N ILE A 68 10.70 -13.03 3.67
CA ILE A 68 10.01 -12.00 2.92
C ILE A 68 8.50 -12.10 3.17
N PHE A 69 7.94 -11.01 3.67
CA PHE A 69 6.51 -10.80 3.78
C PHE A 69 6.06 -9.83 2.68
N PHE A 70 5.21 -10.29 1.75
CA PHE A 70 4.71 -9.45 0.67
C PHE A 70 3.39 -8.79 1.05
N ILE A 71 3.17 -7.59 0.52
CA ILE A 71 1.91 -6.86 0.60
C ILE A 71 1.56 -6.37 -0.80
N SER A 72 0.37 -6.73 -1.28
CA SER A 72 -0.16 -6.38 -2.59
C SER A 72 -1.38 -5.47 -2.44
N LEU A 73 -1.45 -4.44 -3.29
CA LEU A 73 -2.43 -3.37 -3.21
C LEU A 73 -3.13 -3.18 -4.55
N ARG A 74 -4.43 -2.90 -4.52
CA ARG A 74 -5.21 -2.53 -5.71
C ARG A 74 -4.92 -1.09 -6.11
N GLY A 75 -4.73 -0.85 -7.40
CA GLY A 75 -4.53 0.48 -7.96
C GLY A 75 -5.72 1.41 -7.67
N LEU A 76 -5.44 2.70 -7.54
CA LEU A 76 -6.45 3.69 -7.13
C LEU A 76 -7.54 3.94 -8.19
N PHE A 77 -7.15 3.92 -9.46
CA PHE A 77 -8.05 4.22 -10.60
C PHE A 77 -8.41 2.98 -11.39
N ASP A 78 -7.56 1.97 -11.36
CA ASP A 78 -7.71 0.67 -11.98
C ASP A 78 -7.43 -0.36 -10.89
N GLN A 79 -8.47 -1.08 -10.48
CA GLN A 79 -8.41 -2.05 -9.39
C GLN A 79 -7.87 -3.41 -9.83
N ASP A 80 -7.80 -3.66 -11.14
CA ASP A 80 -7.19 -4.85 -11.74
C ASP A 80 -5.67 -4.70 -11.77
N LYS A 81 -5.16 -3.46 -11.78
CA LYS A 81 -3.74 -3.18 -11.57
C LYS A 81 -3.34 -3.44 -10.12
N ILE A 82 -2.55 -4.50 -9.90
CA ILE A 82 -1.99 -4.87 -8.60
C ILE A 82 -0.52 -4.44 -8.52
N GLU A 83 -0.14 -3.82 -7.40
CA GLU A 83 1.25 -3.47 -7.11
C GLU A 83 1.64 -3.94 -5.71
N SER A 84 2.86 -4.45 -5.58
CA SER A 84 3.32 -5.10 -4.35
C SER A 84 4.63 -4.51 -3.85
N PHE A 85 4.85 -4.60 -2.54
CA PHE A 85 6.14 -4.37 -1.91
C PHE A 85 6.41 -5.43 -0.85
N HIS A 86 7.65 -5.47 -0.39
CA HIS A 86 8.13 -6.49 0.54
C HIS A 86 8.58 -5.85 1.85
N LEU A 87 8.19 -6.48 2.95
CA LEU A 87 8.80 -6.34 4.25
C LEU A 87 9.80 -7.49 4.41
N PHE A 88 11.02 -7.17 4.85
CA PHE A 88 12.09 -8.15 5.01
C PHE A 88 12.27 -8.51 6.49
N SER A 89 12.84 -9.69 6.74
CA SER A 89 13.37 -10.03 8.06
C SER A 89 14.41 -8.99 8.48
N LEU A 90 14.44 -8.73 9.79
CA LEU A 90 15.28 -7.69 10.35
C LEU A 90 16.76 -8.13 10.36
N LYS A 91 17.66 -7.20 10.07
CA LYS A 91 19.09 -7.34 10.42
C LYS A 91 19.25 -6.96 11.89
N GLU A 92 20.26 -7.50 12.58
CA GLU A 92 20.37 -7.53 14.05
C GLU A 92 20.10 -6.20 14.78
N ASP A 93 20.37 -5.06 14.15
CA ASP A 93 20.21 -3.75 14.77
C ASP A 93 18.95 -2.97 14.37
N ASP A 94 18.14 -3.47 13.43
CA ASP A 94 16.81 -2.94 13.14
C ASP A 94 15.72 -3.72 13.88
N LYS A 95 14.71 -3.02 14.39
CA LYS A 95 13.64 -3.62 15.21
C LYS A 95 12.29 -3.19 14.70
N PHE A 96 11.39 -4.13 14.45
CA PHE A 96 9.99 -3.83 14.22
C PHE A 96 9.40 -3.23 15.51
N LEU A 97 8.85 -2.02 15.42
CA LEU A 97 8.29 -1.28 16.56
C LEU A 97 6.77 -1.44 16.63
N GLY A 98 6.11 -1.66 15.50
CA GLY A 98 4.67 -1.94 15.44
C GLY A 98 4.00 -1.41 14.18
N ILE A 99 2.68 -1.59 14.14
CA ILE A 99 1.80 -1.03 13.11
C ILE A 99 1.06 0.18 13.67
N TYR A 100 0.93 1.23 12.87
CA TYR A 100 0.19 2.44 13.23
C TYR A 100 -0.74 2.85 12.09
N TYR A 101 -1.91 3.39 12.43
CA TYR A 101 -2.82 3.99 11.47
C TYR A 101 -2.91 5.49 11.64
N GLY A 102 -3.13 6.19 10.55
CA GLY A 102 -3.29 7.63 10.59
C GLY A 102 -3.74 8.22 9.26
N TYR A 103 -3.72 9.55 9.22
CA TYR A 103 -3.91 10.30 7.99
C TYR A 103 -3.02 11.55 8.02
N ARG A 104 -2.63 12.00 6.83
CA ARG A 104 -1.88 13.25 6.64
C ARG A 104 -2.30 13.92 5.34
N LYS A 105 -1.79 15.12 5.05
CA LYS A 105 -1.92 15.71 3.71
C LYS A 105 -1.21 14.80 2.69
N PRO A 106 -1.79 14.56 1.49
CA PRO A 106 -1.12 13.77 0.47
C PRO A 106 0.25 14.34 0.09
N ILE A 107 1.21 13.46 -0.18
CA ILE A 107 2.56 13.85 -0.60
C ILE A 107 2.56 14.43 -2.00
N LYS A 108 1.72 13.88 -2.88
CA LYS A 108 1.43 14.42 -4.21
C LYS A 108 -0.09 14.59 -4.30
N ASN A 109 -0.53 15.71 -4.84
CA ASN A 109 -1.95 15.94 -5.10
C ASN A 109 -2.44 14.92 -6.13
N VAL A 110 -3.30 14.01 -5.69
CA VAL A 110 -3.98 13.09 -6.58
C VAL A 110 -5.31 13.73 -6.96
N VAL A 111 -5.47 14.04 -8.24
CA VAL A 111 -6.70 14.61 -8.79
C VAL A 111 -7.47 13.50 -9.48
N ARG A 112 -8.67 13.19 -8.98
CA ARG A 112 -9.61 12.34 -9.73
C ARG A 112 -10.40 13.24 -10.66
N ARG A 113 -10.19 13.08 -11.96
CA ARG A 113 -11.02 13.69 -13.00
C ARG A 113 -12.16 12.73 -13.31
N TYR A 114 -13.38 13.25 -13.34
CA TYR A 114 -14.56 12.52 -13.76
C TYR A 114 -15.54 13.49 -14.40
N GLU A 115 -16.31 13.00 -15.35
CA GLU A 115 -17.31 13.79 -16.04
C GLU A 115 -18.67 13.54 -15.38
N GLU A 116 -19.37 14.61 -15.04
CA GLU A 116 -20.73 14.56 -14.51
C GLU A 116 -21.56 15.59 -15.27
N ASN A 117 -22.56 15.13 -16.02
CA ASN A 117 -23.43 15.96 -16.86
C ASN A 117 -22.66 16.84 -17.87
N GLY A 118 -21.61 16.31 -18.51
CA GLY A 118 -20.81 17.07 -19.50
C GLY A 118 -19.82 18.06 -18.91
N ILE A 119 -19.69 18.14 -17.57
CA ILE A 119 -18.75 19.04 -16.88
C ILE A 119 -17.61 18.21 -16.29
N GLU A 120 -16.37 18.53 -16.67
CA GLU A 120 -15.17 17.92 -16.08
C GLU A 120 -15.03 18.38 -14.62
N LYS A 121 -15.27 17.47 -13.68
CA LYS A 121 -15.05 17.70 -12.26
C LYS A 121 -13.74 17.07 -11.83
N SER A 122 -13.02 17.80 -10.98
CA SER A 122 -11.76 17.34 -10.43
C SER A 122 -11.81 17.41 -8.91
N HIS A 123 -11.57 16.28 -8.23
CA HIS A 123 -11.52 16.24 -6.77
C HIS A 123 -10.12 15.84 -6.30
N SER A 124 -9.48 16.72 -5.53
CA SER A 124 -8.22 16.45 -4.85
C SER A 124 -8.45 15.82 -3.48
N PHE A 125 -7.64 14.84 -3.11
CA PHE A 125 -7.69 14.29 -1.76
C PHE A 125 -7.19 15.31 -0.73
N SER A 126 -8.01 15.69 0.25
CA SER A 126 -7.58 16.54 1.37
C SER A 126 -6.77 15.77 2.42
N LYS A 127 -6.97 14.45 2.51
CA LYS A 127 -6.30 13.53 3.42
C LYS A 127 -5.91 12.23 2.71
N ALA A 128 -4.70 11.77 2.97
CA ALA A 128 -4.22 10.44 2.62
C ALA A 128 -4.14 9.61 3.91
N TYR A 129 -4.99 8.59 4.00
CA TYR A 129 -5.03 7.64 5.10
C TYR A 129 -4.01 6.53 4.87
N TYR A 130 -3.40 6.02 5.94
CA TYR A 130 -2.31 5.07 5.83
C TYR A 130 -2.29 4.02 6.94
N ILE A 131 -1.62 2.92 6.63
CA ILE A 131 -0.98 2.01 7.58
C ILE A 131 0.53 2.25 7.53
N GLU A 132 1.16 2.37 8.70
CA GLU A 132 2.61 2.52 8.87
C GLU A 132 3.17 1.26 9.49
N PHE A 133 4.14 0.64 8.82
CA PHE A 133 5.01 -0.38 9.40
C PHE A 133 6.25 0.31 9.94
N ARG A 134 6.36 0.41 11.27
CA ARG A 134 7.42 1.18 11.92
C ARG A 134 8.56 0.28 12.35
N PHE A 135 9.77 0.71 12.03
CA PHE A 135 11.03 0.09 12.39
C PHE A 135 11.92 1.09 13.15
N LYS A 136 12.94 0.59 13.85
CA LYS A 136 13.92 1.43 14.53
C LYS A 136 14.64 2.34 13.53
N LYS A 137 15.06 1.79 12.39
CA LYS A 137 15.80 2.51 11.34
C LYS A 137 14.94 3.09 10.23
N GLY A 138 13.61 2.96 10.30
CA GLY A 138 12.77 3.45 9.22
C GLY A 138 11.28 3.20 9.40
N SER A 139 10.51 3.56 8.40
CA SER A 139 9.08 3.28 8.34
C SER A 139 8.63 3.09 6.89
N VAL A 140 7.60 2.29 6.69
CA VAL A 140 6.90 2.19 5.40
C VAL A 140 5.47 2.69 5.58
N PHE A 141 5.15 3.81 4.94
CA PHE A 141 3.80 4.36 4.88
C PHE A 141 3.10 3.86 3.62
N CYS A 142 2.10 3.00 3.81
CA CYS A 142 1.23 2.51 2.76
C CYS A 142 -0.09 3.30 2.80
N TYR A 143 -0.33 4.11 1.76
CA TYR A 143 -1.52 4.95 1.67
C TYR A 143 -2.66 4.25 0.96
N MET A 144 -3.84 4.20 1.59
CA MET A 144 -5.02 3.53 1.05
C MET A 144 -6.27 4.40 1.20
N LYS A 145 -6.98 4.60 0.08
CA LYS A 145 -8.25 5.32 0.06
C LYS A 145 -9.32 4.61 0.90
N GLY A 146 -9.35 3.28 0.89
CA GLY A 146 -10.32 2.46 1.61
C GLY A 146 -10.39 2.76 3.11
N ILE A 147 -9.26 3.04 3.76
CA ILE A 147 -9.19 3.39 5.20
C ILE A 147 -10.04 4.62 5.51
N SER A 148 -10.15 5.59 4.60
CA SER A 148 -10.97 6.80 4.81
C SER A 148 -12.46 6.50 5.04
N ARG A 149 -12.95 5.35 4.55
CA ARG A 149 -14.34 4.91 4.75
C ARG A 149 -14.56 4.29 6.12
N LEU A 150 -13.50 3.82 6.77
CA LEU A 150 -13.56 3.17 8.08
C LEU A 150 -13.79 4.16 9.23
N VAL A 151 -13.62 5.46 8.98
CA VAL A 151 -13.85 6.52 9.97
C VAL A 151 -15.18 7.24 9.79
N LYS A 152 -16.05 6.76 8.88
CA LYS A 152 -17.35 7.37 8.59
C LYS A 152 -18.49 6.50 9.11
N LYS A 153 -19.32 7.05 10.02
CA LYS A 153 -20.45 6.32 10.62
C LYS A 153 -21.43 5.75 9.59
N ASP A 154 -21.70 6.48 8.52
CA ASP A 154 -22.64 6.07 7.47
C ASP A 154 -22.08 4.95 6.56
N LYS A 155 -20.76 4.70 6.59
CA LYS A 155 -20.10 3.69 5.72
C LYS A 155 -19.54 2.49 6.46
N ILE A 156 -19.22 2.61 7.75
CA ILE A 156 -18.49 1.57 8.51
C ILE A 156 -19.17 0.19 8.49
N ASN A 157 -20.51 0.17 8.44
CA ASN A 157 -21.30 -1.07 8.48
C ASN A 157 -21.48 -1.73 7.11
N THR A 158 -20.99 -1.13 6.02
CA THR A 158 -21.08 -1.72 4.68
C THR A 158 -20.27 -3.01 4.57
N LYS A 159 -20.70 -3.93 3.70
CA LYS A 159 -19.99 -5.20 3.43
C LYS A 159 -18.50 -4.97 3.12
N TYR A 160 -18.22 -3.98 2.26
CA TYR A 160 -16.86 -3.56 1.91
C TYR A 160 -16.02 -3.21 3.14
N CYS A 161 -16.52 -2.34 4.04
CA CYS A 161 -15.77 -1.91 5.21
C CYS A 161 -15.52 -3.07 6.18
N LYS A 162 -16.50 -3.94 6.40
CA LYS A 162 -16.35 -5.15 7.22
C LYS A 162 -15.25 -6.07 6.66
N THR A 163 -15.25 -6.32 5.35
CA THR A 163 -14.21 -7.10 4.68
C THR A 163 -12.84 -6.44 4.83
N LEU A 164 -12.73 -5.13 4.61
CA LEU A 164 -11.46 -4.41 4.73
C LEU A 164 -10.92 -4.44 6.17
N ILE A 165 -11.78 -4.30 7.19
CA ILE A 165 -11.38 -4.41 8.60
C ILE A 165 -10.81 -5.80 8.90
N ASN A 166 -11.50 -6.85 8.45
CA ASN A 166 -11.04 -8.22 8.66
C ASN A 166 -9.68 -8.45 7.97
N MET A 167 -9.52 -7.99 6.73
CA MET A 167 -8.24 -8.08 6.02
C MET A 167 -7.11 -7.32 6.74
N LEU A 168 -7.37 -6.12 7.25
CA LEU A 168 -6.39 -5.33 8.00
C LEU A 168 -6.04 -5.99 9.34
N ALA A 169 -7.02 -6.55 10.04
CA ALA A 169 -6.79 -7.27 11.29
C ALA A 169 -5.96 -8.53 11.08
N THR A 170 -6.22 -9.29 10.00
CA THR A 170 -5.41 -10.44 9.62
C THR A 170 -3.99 -10.02 9.24
N LEU A 171 -3.83 -8.95 8.45
CA LEU A 171 -2.52 -8.40 8.11
C LEU A 171 -1.71 -8.00 9.35
N GLU A 172 -2.36 -7.35 10.32
CA GLU A 172 -1.70 -7.01 11.58
C GLU A 172 -1.17 -8.24 12.31
N LYS A 173 -2.02 -9.27 12.46
CA LYS A 173 -1.65 -10.51 13.11
C LYS A 173 -0.45 -11.17 12.41
N GLU A 174 -0.54 -11.36 11.10
CA GLU A 174 0.51 -12.04 10.34
C GLU A 174 1.83 -11.26 10.31
N VAL A 175 1.80 -9.93 10.26
CA VAL A 175 3.03 -9.11 10.33
C VAL A 175 3.67 -9.17 11.72
N TYR A 176 2.86 -9.18 12.79
CA TYR A 176 3.39 -9.36 14.15
C TYR A 176 4.03 -10.75 14.32
N GLU A 177 3.37 -11.81 13.83
CA GLU A 177 3.89 -13.18 13.83
C GLU A 177 5.19 -13.29 13.01
N PHE A 178 5.23 -12.69 11.82
CA PHE A 178 6.43 -12.64 10.97
C PHE A 178 7.64 -12.01 11.67
N TYR A 179 7.41 -11.02 12.53
CA TYR A 179 8.46 -10.37 13.32
C TYR A 179 8.63 -10.96 14.74
N GLY A 180 8.05 -12.13 15.03
CA GLY A 180 8.17 -12.81 16.32
C GLY A 180 7.60 -12.02 17.50
N LYS A 181 6.61 -11.15 17.25
CA LYS A 181 5.96 -10.31 18.27
C LYS A 181 4.60 -10.85 18.65
N LYS A 182 4.26 -10.74 19.95
CA LYS A 182 2.91 -11.00 20.43
C LYS A 182 1.95 -9.94 19.90
N PHE A 183 0.90 -10.38 19.20
CA PHE A 183 -0.22 -9.53 18.83
C PHE A 183 -1.14 -9.32 20.03
N LEU A 184 -1.53 -8.07 20.31
CA LEU A 184 -2.42 -7.75 21.42
C LEU A 184 -3.88 -7.88 21.00
N GLU A 185 -4.67 -8.50 21.86
CA GLU A 185 -6.10 -8.73 21.62
C GLU A 185 -6.87 -7.41 21.39
N GLY A 186 -7.87 -7.49 20.49
CA GLY A 186 -8.70 -6.36 20.09
C GLY A 186 -8.22 -5.55 18.89
N GLY A 187 -7.03 -5.82 18.33
CA GLY A 187 -6.54 -5.26 17.05
C GLY A 187 -6.24 -3.75 17.05
N ILE A 188 -5.25 -3.35 16.27
CA ILE A 188 -4.81 -1.95 16.19
C ILE A 188 -5.82 -1.15 15.35
N ILE A 189 -6.29 -1.72 14.23
CA ILE A 189 -7.29 -1.09 13.35
C ILE A 189 -8.60 -0.81 14.09
N SER A 190 -9.12 -1.76 14.87
CA SER A 190 -10.39 -1.60 15.59
C SER A 190 -10.30 -0.48 16.65
N LYS A 191 -9.19 -0.42 17.40
CA LYS A 191 -8.92 0.66 18.37
C LYS A 191 -8.82 2.01 17.66
N TRP A 192 -8.13 2.05 16.52
CA TRP A 192 -7.98 3.28 15.74
C TRP A 192 -9.31 3.77 15.15
N ILE A 193 -10.14 2.87 14.60
CA ILE A 193 -11.48 3.17 14.10
C ILE A 193 -12.35 3.75 15.22
N LYS A 194 -12.43 3.09 16.38
CA LYS A 194 -13.24 3.54 17.52
C LYS A 194 -12.88 4.97 17.95
N LYS A 195 -11.59 5.33 17.93
CA LYS A 195 -11.11 6.67 18.28
C LYS A 195 -11.42 7.73 17.21
N ASN A 196 -11.52 7.34 15.94
CA ASN A 196 -11.62 8.27 14.81
C ASN A 196 -12.99 8.26 14.12
N LEU A 197 -13.94 7.46 14.58
CA LEU A 197 -15.27 7.34 13.99
C LEU A 197 -16.02 8.67 14.14
N LYS A 198 -16.38 9.28 13.01
CA LYS A 198 -17.11 10.54 12.94
C LYS A 198 -18.44 10.36 12.22
#